data_AF-A0A960ZJI2-F1
#
_entry.id   AF-A0A960ZJI2-F1
#
_cell.length_a   1.000
_cell.length_b   1.000
_cell.length_c   1.000
_cell.angle_alpha   90.00
_cell.angle_beta   90.00
_cell.angle_gamma   90.00
#
_symmetry.space_group_name_H-M   'P 1'
#
loop_
_entity.id
_entity.type
_entity.pdbx_description
1 polymer ?
#
loop_
_entity_poly.entity_id
_entity_poly.type
_entity_poly.pdbx_seq_one_letter_code
_entity_poly.pdbx_strand_id
1 'polypeptide(L)'
;MRASFLFFPLICIPVFCVLNAPIEEDYYSNKENILGGEKPSTPVLNYDTGTLKLSWTQSIDPDTGNSVTRYIIYRYFNTFPEDPYHPRHKYFFIDDGSLEASFTSPISVKGEHIFGITASDGNRESALSNLITISVP
;
A
#
# COMPACT_ATOMS: atom_id res chain seq x y z
N MET A 1 -48.74 -9.07 -64.68
CA MET A 1 -47.53 -8.89 -63.84
C MET A 1 -47.96 -8.23 -62.53
N ARG A 2 -47.89 -8.94 -61.41
CA ARG A 2 -48.11 -8.39 -60.06
C ARG A 2 -46.86 -8.72 -59.24
N ALA A 3 -46.07 -7.69 -58.93
CA ALA A 3 -44.89 -7.81 -58.09
C ALA A 3 -45.34 -7.85 -56.62
N SER A 4 -45.09 -8.98 -55.96
CA SER A 4 -45.27 -9.11 -54.50
C SER A 4 -44.01 -8.59 -53.82
N PHE A 5 -44.13 -7.50 -53.07
CA PHE A 5 -43.08 -7.00 -52.20
C PHE A 5 -43.07 -7.81 -50.90
N LEU A 6 -42.03 -8.61 -50.69
CA LEU A 6 -41.72 -9.25 -49.42
C LEU A 6 -41.05 -8.22 -48.51
N PHE A 7 -41.78 -7.74 -47.51
CA PHE A 7 -41.26 -6.90 -46.43
C PHE A 7 -40.64 -7.82 -45.37
N PHE A 8 -39.32 -7.81 -45.25
CA PHE A 8 -38.58 -8.52 -44.20
C PHE A 8 -38.38 -7.56 -43.01
N PRO A 9 -39.00 -7.79 -41.84
CA PRO A 9 -38.69 -7.00 -40.65
C PRO A 9 -37.36 -7.50 -40.08
N LEU A 10 -36.28 -6.73 -40.25
CA LEU A 10 -35.02 -7.04 -39.59
C LEU A 10 -35.17 -6.65 -38.11
N ILE A 11 -35.24 -7.68 -37.28
CA ILE A 11 -35.39 -7.66 -35.83
C ILE A 11 -34.19 -6.94 -35.21
N CYS A 12 -34.46 -5.83 -34.52
CA CYS A 12 -33.49 -5.11 -33.71
C CYS A 12 -33.26 -5.92 -32.42
N ILE A 13 -32.11 -6.57 -32.29
CA ILE A 13 -31.74 -7.31 -31.07
C ILE A 13 -31.36 -6.27 -30.01
N PRO A 14 -32.08 -6.15 -28.88
CA PRO A 14 -31.63 -5.29 -27.79
C PRO A 14 -30.36 -5.89 -27.20
N VAL A 15 -29.25 -5.15 -27.32
CA VAL A 15 -28.04 -5.41 -26.57
C VAL A 15 -28.38 -5.15 -25.11
N PHE A 16 -28.69 -6.21 -24.36
CA PHE A 16 -28.70 -6.14 -22.91
C PHE A 16 -27.23 -5.99 -22.48
N CYS A 17 -26.81 -4.74 -22.28
CA CYS A 17 -25.71 -4.48 -21.36
C CYS A 17 -26.15 -5.02 -20.00
N VAL A 18 -25.56 -6.13 -19.58
CA VAL A 18 -25.60 -6.55 -18.18
C VAL A 18 -24.84 -5.45 -17.44
N LEU A 19 -25.57 -4.47 -16.91
CA LEU A 19 -25.04 -3.61 -15.87
C LEU A 19 -24.76 -4.55 -14.70
N ASN A 20 -23.49 -4.89 -14.48
CA ASN A 20 -23.08 -5.43 -13.19
C ASN A 20 -23.62 -4.47 -12.13
N ALA A 21 -24.30 -5.02 -11.11
CA ALA A 21 -24.78 -4.23 -10.00
C ALA A 21 -23.64 -3.32 -9.50
N PRO A 22 -23.92 -2.07 -9.11
CA PRO A 22 -22.90 -1.20 -8.55
C PRO A 22 -22.20 -1.97 -7.43
N ILE A 23 -20.88 -2.01 -7.51
CA ILE A 23 -20.02 -2.61 -6.49
C ILE A 23 -20.49 -2.04 -5.14
N GLU A 24 -20.77 -2.91 -4.17
CA GLU A 24 -21.23 -2.47 -2.84
C GLU A 24 -20.25 -1.41 -2.29
N GLU A 25 -20.79 -0.37 -1.65
CA GLU A 25 -20.03 0.80 -1.18
C GLU A 25 -18.89 0.40 -0.22
N ASP A 26 -18.97 -0.79 0.35
CA ASP A 26 -18.00 -1.37 1.27
C ASP A 26 -16.98 -2.35 0.64
N TYR A 27 -17.08 -2.64 -0.66
CA TYR A 27 -16.14 -3.52 -1.36
C TYR A 27 -14.68 -3.05 -1.23
N TYR A 28 -14.46 -1.73 -1.28
CA TYR A 28 -13.13 -1.12 -1.11
C TYR A 28 -12.76 -0.85 0.36
N SER A 29 -13.64 -1.13 1.32
CA SER A 29 -13.36 -0.95 2.75
C SER A 29 -13.15 -2.27 3.51
N ASN A 30 -13.42 -3.42 2.89
CA ASN A 30 -12.98 -4.70 3.41
C ASN A 30 -11.53 -5.01 2.99
N LYS A 31 -10.60 -4.99 3.96
CA LYS A 31 -9.16 -5.27 3.79
C LYS A 31 -8.86 -6.69 3.26
N GLU A 32 -9.83 -7.60 3.29
CA GLU A 32 -9.70 -8.97 2.77
C GLU A 32 -10.08 -9.12 1.28
N ASN A 33 -10.76 -8.12 0.69
CA ASN A 33 -11.40 -8.25 -0.62
C ASN A 33 -10.56 -7.77 -1.82
N ILE A 34 -9.32 -7.33 -1.62
CA ILE A 34 -8.40 -6.93 -2.70
C ILE A 34 -7.27 -7.98 -2.79
N LEU A 35 -7.55 -9.04 -3.54
CA LEU A 35 -6.69 -10.19 -3.94
C LEU A 35 -6.52 -11.39 -3.01
N GLY A 36 -6.80 -11.31 -1.71
CA GLY A 36 -6.52 -12.42 -0.79
C GLY A 36 -5.02 -12.79 -0.73
N GLY A 37 -4.69 -13.86 0.00
CA GLY A 37 -3.31 -14.35 0.17
C GLY A 37 -2.57 -13.78 1.40
N GLU A 38 -1.38 -14.32 1.67
CA GLU A 38 -0.61 -13.95 2.86
C GLU A 38 0.11 -12.61 2.67
N LYS A 39 0.11 -11.77 3.71
CA LYS A 39 0.80 -10.47 3.67
C LYS A 39 2.30 -10.64 3.51
N PRO A 40 3.01 -9.69 2.87
CA PRO A 40 4.46 -9.69 2.84
C PRO A 40 5.09 -9.81 4.23
N SER A 41 6.27 -10.43 4.30
CA SER A 41 7.00 -10.58 5.56
C SER A 41 7.34 -9.23 6.18
N THR A 42 7.30 -9.14 7.51
CA THR A 42 7.59 -7.88 8.21
C THR A 42 9.07 -7.52 8.08
N PRO A 43 9.41 -6.32 7.57
CA PRO A 43 10.79 -5.83 7.59
C PRO A 43 11.25 -5.54 9.02
N VAL A 44 12.54 -5.73 9.28
CA VAL A 44 13.21 -5.31 10.52
C VAL A 44 13.91 -3.99 10.26
N LEU A 45 13.56 -2.96 11.02
CA LEU A 45 14.09 -1.61 10.90
C LEU A 45 15.33 -1.42 11.78
N ASN A 46 16.34 -0.77 11.24
CA ASN A 46 17.56 -0.39 11.93
C ASN A 46 17.87 1.09 11.68
N TYR A 47 18.61 1.70 12.60
CA TYR A 47 19.08 3.07 12.48
C TYR A 47 20.55 3.17 12.85
N ASP A 48 21.33 3.73 11.94
CA ASP A 48 22.74 4.04 12.16
C ASP A 48 22.88 5.52 12.54
N THR A 49 23.25 5.77 13.78
CA THR A 49 23.49 7.11 14.33
C THR A 49 24.72 7.80 13.72
N GLY A 50 25.69 7.03 13.22
CA GLY A 50 26.91 7.57 12.60
C GLY A 50 26.67 8.12 11.20
N THR A 51 25.78 7.48 10.44
CA THR A 51 25.43 7.88 9.06
C THR A 51 24.07 8.55 8.93
N LEU A 52 23.30 8.64 10.03
CA LEU A 52 21.93 9.16 10.08
C LEU A 52 21.02 8.49 9.03
N LYS A 53 21.12 7.16 8.95
CA LYS A 53 20.47 6.35 7.92
C LYS A 53 19.55 5.32 8.56
N LEU A 54 18.32 5.22 8.04
CA LEU A 54 17.46 4.06 8.27
C LEU A 54 17.85 2.96 7.28
N SER A 55 17.88 1.72 7.75
CA SER A 55 18.01 0.54 6.90
C SER A 55 17.05 -0.56 7.35
N TRP A 56 16.69 -1.47 6.46
CA TRP A 56 15.77 -2.56 6.80
C TRP A 56 16.05 -3.85 6.04
N THR A 57 15.49 -4.95 6.55
CA THR A 57 15.56 -6.24 5.87
C THR A 57 14.60 -6.30 4.69
N GLN A 58 15.00 -7.01 3.64
CA GLN A 58 14.15 -7.30 2.49
C GLN A 58 12.89 -8.06 2.94
N SER A 59 11.72 -7.54 2.56
CA SER A 59 10.44 -8.22 2.69
C SER A 59 10.18 -9.13 1.48
N ILE A 60 9.56 -10.27 1.73
CA ILE A 60 9.25 -11.30 0.74
C ILE A 60 7.73 -11.47 0.70
N ASP A 61 7.17 -11.49 -0.50
CA ASP A 61 5.81 -11.95 -0.74
C ASP A 61 5.77 -13.48 -0.56
N PRO A 62 5.06 -14.01 0.44
CA PRO A 62 5.02 -15.44 0.71
C PRO A 62 4.38 -16.26 -0.41
N ASP A 63 3.48 -15.67 -1.20
CA ASP A 63 2.75 -16.40 -2.24
C ASP A 63 3.59 -16.57 -3.51
N THR A 64 4.46 -15.60 -3.80
CA THR A 64 5.29 -15.61 -5.02
C THR A 64 6.77 -15.89 -4.75
N GLY A 65 7.21 -15.76 -3.50
CA GLY A 65 8.62 -15.81 -3.11
C GLY A 65 9.44 -14.60 -3.57
N ASN A 66 8.80 -13.60 -4.17
CA ASN A 66 9.48 -12.44 -4.72
C ASN A 66 9.76 -11.37 -3.65
N SER A 67 10.85 -10.64 -3.86
CA SER A 67 11.16 -9.44 -3.07
C SER A 67 10.14 -8.34 -3.32
N VAL A 68 9.64 -7.74 -2.24
CA VAL A 68 8.84 -6.52 -2.29
C VAL A 68 9.73 -5.30 -2.52
N THR A 69 9.34 -4.44 -3.45
CA THR A 69 10.11 -3.24 -3.81
C THR A 69 9.59 -1.96 -3.17
N ARG A 70 8.34 -1.97 -2.68
CA ARG A 70 7.70 -0.81 -2.06
C ARG A 70 7.71 -0.89 -0.53
N TYR A 71 8.18 0.16 0.11
CA TYR A 71 8.20 0.31 1.57
C TYR A 71 7.57 1.64 1.99
N ILE A 72 6.81 1.63 3.07
CA ILE A 72 6.14 2.81 3.63
C ILE A 72 6.73 3.08 5.00
N ILE A 73 7.33 4.26 5.16
CA ILE A 73 7.93 4.69 6.43
C ILE A 73 6.93 5.59 7.15
N TYR A 74 6.64 5.22 8.38
CA TYR A 74 5.80 5.95 9.31
C TYR A 74 6.65 6.76 10.27
N ARG A 75 6.19 7.95 10.62
CA ARG A 75 6.79 8.80 11.64
C ARG A 75 5.72 9.26 12.63
N TYR A 76 5.96 8.98 13.90
CA TYR A 76 5.16 9.44 15.02
C TYR A 76 5.97 10.43 15.87
N PHE A 77 5.27 11.33 16.55
CA PHE A 77 5.90 12.39 17.33
C PHE A 77 5.46 12.30 18.79
N ASN A 78 6.44 12.23 19.70
CA ASN A 78 6.31 12.09 21.16
C ASN A 78 5.58 10.84 21.67
N THR A 79 4.67 10.24 20.90
CA THR A 79 3.86 9.08 21.32
C THR A 79 3.56 8.18 20.13
N PHE A 80 3.47 6.87 20.39
CA PHE A 80 2.97 5.90 19.43
C PHE A 80 1.43 5.84 19.53
N PRO A 81 0.69 6.05 18.42
CA PRO A 81 -0.77 6.12 18.45
C PRO A 81 -1.42 4.74 18.53
N GLU A 82 -2.70 4.70 18.92
CA GLU A 82 -3.52 3.48 18.87
C GLU A 82 -3.76 2.99 17.43
N ASP A 83 -3.90 3.93 16.48
CA ASP A 83 -3.97 3.65 15.04
C ASP A 83 -2.66 4.08 14.33
N PRO A 84 -1.66 3.19 14.25
CA PRO A 84 -0.38 3.50 13.61
C PRO A 84 -0.46 3.61 12.09
N TYR A 85 -1.50 3.06 11.46
CA TYR A 85 -1.63 3.04 9.99
C TYR A 85 -2.37 4.26 9.44
N HIS A 86 -2.81 5.19 10.30
CA HIS A 86 -3.53 6.38 9.88
C HIS A 86 -2.70 7.18 8.85
N PRO A 87 -3.27 7.63 7.71
CA PRO A 87 -2.53 8.27 6.62
C PRO A 87 -1.65 9.46 7.05
N ARG A 88 -2.08 10.22 8.06
CA ARG A 88 -1.32 11.34 8.66
C ARG A 88 0.07 10.96 9.20
N HIS A 89 0.31 9.68 9.48
CA HIS A 89 1.56 9.17 10.02
C HIS A 89 2.52 8.66 8.93
N LYS A 90 2.05 8.52 7.68
CA LYS A 90 2.89 8.17 6.53
C LYS A 90 3.84 9.33 6.25
N TYR A 91 5.13 9.09 6.43
CA TYR A 91 6.15 10.13 6.26
C TYR A 91 6.63 10.17 4.82
N PHE A 92 7.09 9.03 4.29
CA PHE A 92 7.40 8.84 2.88
C PHE A 92 7.37 7.37 2.50
N PHE A 93 7.43 7.08 1.21
CA PHE A 93 7.54 5.73 0.67
C PHE A 93 8.72 5.63 -0.29
N ILE A 94 9.19 4.41 -0.49
CA ILE A 94 10.28 4.03 -1.40
C ILE A 94 9.70 2.97 -2.32
N ASP A 95 9.87 3.14 -3.63
CA ASP A 95 9.27 2.27 -4.66
C ASP A 95 10.30 1.61 -5.60
N ASP A 96 11.60 1.74 -5.29
CA ASP A 96 12.70 1.25 -6.13
C ASP A 96 13.41 0.00 -5.57
N GLY A 97 12.91 -0.55 -4.46
CA GLY A 97 13.51 -1.69 -3.77
C GLY A 97 14.73 -1.34 -2.93
N SER A 98 15.05 -0.06 -2.74
CA SER A 98 16.10 0.34 -1.78
C SER A 98 15.77 -0.19 -0.38
N LEU A 99 16.81 -0.66 0.31
CA LEU A 99 16.71 -1.17 1.68
C LEU A 99 17.22 -0.16 2.73
N GLU A 100 17.31 1.10 2.32
CA GLU A 100 17.91 2.15 3.10
C GLU A 100 17.41 3.55 2.69
N ALA A 101 17.34 4.46 3.66
CA ALA A 101 16.95 5.84 3.47
C ALA A 101 17.81 6.76 4.34
N SER A 102 18.39 7.78 3.73
CA SER A 102 19.12 8.83 4.47
C SER A 102 18.19 9.97 4.85
N PHE A 103 18.30 10.47 6.08
CA PHE A 103 17.70 11.75 6.43
C PHE A 103 18.59 12.87 5.92
N THR A 104 18.28 13.41 4.73
CA THR A 104 19.02 14.53 4.13
C THR A 104 18.68 15.88 4.77
N SER A 105 17.54 15.98 5.45
CA SER A 105 17.19 17.12 6.29
C SER A 105 17.31 16.72 7.76
N PRO A 106 18.04 17.48 8.60
CA PRO A 106 18.00 17.25 10.03
C PRO A 106 16.54 17.32 10.48
N ILE A 107 16.15 16.37 11.33
CA ILE A 107 14.85 16.39 11.98
C ILE A 107 14.78 17.70 12.78
N SER A 108 14.15 18.72 12.19
CA SER A 108 14.22 20.11 12.66
C SER A 108 13.26 20.41 13.82
N VAL A 109 12.38 19.46 14.11
CA VAL A 109 11.46 19.51 15.23
C VAL A 109 12.13 18.84 16.41
N LYS A 110 12.22 19.56 17.54
CA LYS A 110 12.70 18.99 18.81
C LYS A 110 11.71 17.96 19.34
N GLY A 111 12.20 16.94 20.03
CA GLY A 111 11.36 15.92 20.66
C GLY A 111 11.68 14.51 20.18
N GLU A 112 10.79 13.58 20.51
CA GLU A 112 10.95 12.18 20.15
C GLU A 112 10.29 11.87 18.82
N HIS A 113 11.05 11.22 17.95
CA HIS A 113 10.61 10.75 16.64
C HIS A 113 10.65 9.23 16.63
N ILE A 114 9.48 8.64 16.50
CA ILE A 114 9.31 7.19 16.48
C ILE A 114 9.10 6.79 15.02
N PHE A 115 9.94 5.90 14.51
CA PHE A 115 9.89 5.40 13.16
C PHE A 115 9.46 3.94 13.16
N GLY A 116 8.62 3.59 12.20
CA GLY A 116 8.28 2.22 11.85
C GLY A 116 8.15 2.09 10.34
N ILE A 117 8.27 0.88 9.81
CA ILE A 117 8.20 0.62 8.37
C ILE A 117 7.33 -0.58 8.07
N THR A 118 6.64 -0.55 6.94
CA THR A 118 5.93 -1.69 6.36
C THR A 118 6.40 -1.91 4.93
N ALA A 119 6.23 -3.14 4.44
CA ALA A 119 6.40 -3.49 3.03
C ALA A 119 5.03 -3.61 2.37
N SER A 120 4.92 -3.21 1.11
CA SER A 120 3.68 -3.35 0.32
C SER A 120 3.95 -3.83 -1.09
N ASP A 121 3.20 -4.83 -1.54
CA ASP A 121 3.21 -5.32 -2.93
C ASP A 121 2.23 -4.55 -3.83
N GLY A 122 1.69 -3.43 -3.34
CA GLY A 122 0.68 -2.62 -4.02
C GLY A 122 -0.76 -2.97 -3.66
N ASN A 123 -1.02 -4.17 -3.14
CA ASN A 123 -2.36 -4.63 -2.76
C ASN A 123 -2.45 -4.97 -1.27
N ARG A 124 -1.37 -5.52 -0.72
CA ARG A 124 -1.23 -5.93 0.68
C ARG A 124 -0.12 -5.14 1.34
N GLU A 125 -0.23 -4.99 2.65
CA GLU A 125 0.76 -4.33 3.50
C GLU A 125 1.13 -5.27 4.65
N SER A 126 2.43 -5.41 4.92
CA SER A 126 2.96 -6.21 6.03
C SER A 126 2.49 -5.67 7.39
N ALA A 127 2.71 -6.43 8.46
CA ALA A 127 2.69 -5.83 9.79
C ALA A 127 3.83 -4.81 9.95
N LEU A 128 3.62 -3.83 10.83
CA LEU A 128 4.61 -2.83 11.19
C LEU A 128 5.87 -3.48 11.78
N SER A 129 7.04 -2.94 11.43
CA SER A 129 8.33 -3.34 11.98
C SER A 129 8.46 -3.09 13.49
N ASN A 130 9.62 -3.47 14.05
CA ASN A 130 10.09 -2.86 15.29
C ASN A 130 10.19 -1.33 15.14
N LEU A 131 10.10 -0.63 16.27
CA LEU A 131 10.14 0.83 16.30
C LEU A 131 11.55 1.32 16.64
N ILE A 132 11.95 2.43 16.01
CA ILE A 132 13.16 3.17 16.34
C ILE A 132 12.76 4.53 16.88
N THR A 133 13.28 4.91 18.05
CA THR A 133 13.08 6.24 18.64
C THR A 133 14.35 7.07 18.53
N ILE A 134 14.24 8.25 17.94
CA ILE A 134 15.31 9.25 17.82
C ILE A 134 14.90 10.48 18.62
N SER A 135 15.74 10.90 19.56
CA SER A 135 15.54 12.13 20.33
C SER A 135 16.32 13.29 19.72
N VAL A 136 15.62 14.38 19.40
CA VAL A 136 16.24 15.63 18.95
C VAL A 136 16.21 16.65 20.10
N PRO A 137 17.39 17.09 20.61
CA PRO A 137 17.50 17.98 21.77
C PRO A 137 17.06 19.42 21.54
#